data_AF-A0A967L1G5-F1
#
_entry.id   AF-A0A967L1G5-F1
#
_cell.length_a   1.000
_cell.length_b   1.000
_cell.length_c   1.000
_cell.angle_alpha   90.00
_cell.angle_beta   90.00
_cell.angle_gamma   90.00
#
_symmetry.space_group_name_H-M   'P 1'
#
loop_
_entity.id
_entity.type
_entity.pdbx_description
1 polymer ?
#
loop_
_entity_poly.entity_id
_entity_poly.type
_entity_poly.pdbx_seq_one_letter_code
_entity_poly.pdbx_strand_id
1 'polypeptide(L)' 'MRVWNDLGEVHLPLRVSDIVREGVVCSLKGAWLRTSDNGQTVSALAPAGHADLSEGACFNDARVEVAPLDALPGT' A
#
# COMPACT_ATOMS: atom_id res chain seq x y z
N MET A 1 7.70 7.08 1.66
CA MET A 1 7.90 6.12 0.55
C MET A 1 6.62 6.09 -0.27
N ARG A 2 6.73 6.15 -1.59
CA ARG A 2 5.61 5.96 -2.51
C ARG A 2 5.42 4.46 -2.76
N VAL A 3 4.18 3.99 -2.70
CA VAL A 3 3.78 2.60 -3.01
C VAL A 3 2.62 2.67 -4.00
N TRP A 4 2.71 1.99 -5.14
CA TRP A 4 1.69 2.11 -6.18
C TRP A 4 1.54 0.84 -7.02
N ASN A 5 0.39 0.76 -7.68
CA ASN A 5 0.09 -0.16 -8.77
C ASN A 5 -0.96 0.47 -9.70
N ASP A 6 -1.51 -0.30 -10.64
CA ASP A 6 -2.51 0.20 -11.59
C ASP A 6 -3.83 0.64 -10.94
N LEU A 7 -4.06 0.32 -9.66
CA LEU A 7 -5.28 0.64 -8.92
C LEU A 7 -5.18 1.94 -8.12
N GLY A 8 -3.98 2.30 -7.66
CA GLY A 8 -3.80 3.47 -6.83
C GLY A 8 -2.37 3.70 -6.34
N GLU A 9 -2.23 4.72 -5.51
CA GLU A 9 -0.95 5.17 -4.95
C GLU A 9 -1.14 5.63 -3.50
N VAL A 10 -0.19 5.29 -2.63
CA VAL A 10 -0.21 5.68 -1.21
C VAL A 10 1.17 6.11 -0.75
N HIS A 11 1.22 7.07 0.16
CA HIS A 11 2.45 7.53 0.80
C HIS A 11 2.53 6.99 2.23
N LEU A 12 3.59 6.24 2.52
CA LEU A 12 3.77 5.58 3.80
C LEU A 12 5.14 5.92 4.42
N PRO A 13 5.22 6.06 5.76
CA PRO A 13 6.51 6.03 6.44
C PRO A 13 7.14 4.64 6.28
N LEU A 14 8.47 4.59 6.11
CA LEU A 14 9.20 3.34 5.92
C LEU A 14 9.88 2.92 7.23
N ARG A 15 9.64 1.68 7.66
CA ARG A 15 10.42 1.00 8.69
C ARG A 15 11.04 -0.25 8.09
N VAL A 16 12.36 -0.30 8.02
CA VAL A 16 13.10 -1.48 7.56
C VAL A 16 13.28 -2.43 8.74
N SER A 17 12.96 -3.70 8.53
CA SER A 17 13.14 -4.77 9.52
C SER A 17 13.20 -6.13 8.84
N ASP A 18 13.69 -7.14 9.55
CA ASP A 18 13.79 -8.54 9.14
C ASP A 18 12.53 -9.38 9.45
N ILE A 19 11.47 -8.76 10.01
CA ILE A 19 10.22 -9.45 10.39
C ILE A 19 9.38 -9.88 9.18
N VAL A 20 9.62 -9.29 8.01
CA VAL A 20 8.97 -9.62 6.73
C VAL A 20 10.01 -10.12 5.75
N ARG A 21 9.59 -10.99 4.82
CA ARG A 21 10.48 -11.52 3.78
C ARG A 21 10.97 -10.42 2.86
N GLU A 22 12.18 -10.60 2.32
CA GLU A 22 12.71 -9.78 1.23
C GLU A 22 11.71 -9.74 0.06
N GLY A 23 11.54 -8.56 -0.53
CA GLY A 23 10.57 -8.31 -1.59
C GLY A 23 9.12 -8.10 -1.11
N VAL A 24 8.86 -8.07 0.21
CA VAL A 24 7.52 -7.84 0.77
C VAL A 24 7.46 -6.54 1.54
N VAL A 25 6.44 -5.73 1.27
CA VAL A 25 6.01 -4.62 2.14
C VAL A 25 4.80 -5.06 2.93
N CYS A 26 4.81 -4.82 4.23
CA CYS A 26 3.65 -5.03 5.09
C CYS A 26 3.17 -3.69 5.65
N SER A 27 1.86 -3.46 5.58
CA SER A 27 1.21 -2.33 6.22
C SER A 27 -0.10 -2.78 6.85
N LEU A 28 -0.42 -2.19 7.99
CA LEU A 28 -1.72 -2.38 8.63
C LEU A 28 -2.80 -1.66 7.81
N LYS A 29 -3.99 -2.26 7.73
CA LYS A 29 -5.21 -1.62 7.24
C LYS A 29 -5.89 -0.87 8.39
N GLY A 30 -6.62 0.20 8.07
CA GLY A 30 -7.45 0.94 9.04
C GLY A 30 -7.06 2.40 9.24
N ALA A 31 -6.10 2.93 8.49
CA ALA A 31 -5.85 4.36 8.44
C ALA A 31 -7.09 5.12 7.94
N TRP A 32 -7.28 6.35 8.42
CA TRP A 32 -8.35 7.22 7.95
C TRP A 32 -7.90 7.95 6.69
N LEU A 33 -8.75 8.09 5.67
CA LEU A 33 -8.37 8.79 4.42
C LEU A 33 -7.84 10.21 4.69
N ARG A 34 -8.43 10.92 5.66
CA ARG A 34 -8.00 12.28 6.06
C ARG A 34 -6.57 12.34 6.64
N THR A 35 -5.99 11.22 7.09
CA THR A 35 -4.61 11.20 7.58
C THR A 35 -3.59 10.92 6.49
N SER A 36 -4.03 10.70 5.24
CA SER A 36 -3.16 10.65 4.07
C SER A 36 -3.09 12.02 3.40
N ASP A 37 -1.97 12.32 2.77
CA ASP A 37 -1.74 13.55 2.00
C ASP A 37 -2.35 13.48 0.59
N ASN A 38 -2.58 12.29 0.06
CA ASN A 38 -3.14 12.05 -1.27
C ASN A 38 -4.58 11.48 -1.25
N GLY A 39 -5.23 11.45 -0.09
CA GLY A 39 -6.61 10.99 0.07
C GLY A 39 -6.80 9.47 -0.09
N GLN A 40 -5.73 8.68 -0.12
CA GLN A 40 -5.76 7.23 -0.29
C GLN A 40 -5.11 6.49 0.89
N THR A 41 -5.57 5.28 1.14
CA THR A 41 -4.94 4.35 2.12
C THR A 41 -4.58 3.06 1.42
N VAL A 42 -3.88 2.16 2.11
CA VAL A 42 -3.45 0.87 1.54
C VAL A 42 -4.57 0.04 0.91
N SER A 43 -5.84 0.30 1.25
CA SER A 43 -6.98 -0.34 0.59
C SER A 43 -7.12 0.05 -0.90
N ALA A 44 -6.57 1.19 -1.33
CA ALA A 44 -6.57 1.61 -2.73
C ALA A 44 -5.69 0.72 -3.63
N LEU A 45 -4.75 -0.02 -3.04
CA LEU A 45 -3.87 -0.95 -3.74
C LEU A 45 -4.48 -2.34 -3.90
N ALA A 46 -5.58 -2.63 -3.18
CA ALA A 46 -6.16 -3.96 -3.10
C ALA A 46 -7.07 -4.25 -4.30
N PRO A 47 -6.98 -5.44 -4.91
CA PRO A 47 -7.93 -5.86 -5.94
C PRO A 47 -9.38 -5.86 -5.43
N ALA A 48 -10.30 -5.37 -6.25
CA ALA A 48 -11.73 -5.34 -5.93
C ALA A 48 -12.49 -6.66 -6.25
N GLY A 49 -11.76 -7.69 -6.71
CA GLY A 49 -12.33 -8.99 -7.07
C GLY A 49 -12.53 -9.91 -5.88
N HIS A 50 -13.22 -11.02 -6.15
CA HIS A 50 -13.45 -12.10 -5.18
C HIS A 50 -12.74 -13.39 -5.62
N ALA A 51 -12.52 -14.28 -4.66
CA ALA A 51 -12.02 -15.63 -4.91
C ALA A 51 -13.05 -16.44 -5.69
N ASP A 52 -12.58 -17.17 -6.70
CA ASP A 52 -13.35 -17.96 -7.67
C ASP A 52 -14.24 -19.05 -7.06
N LEU A 53 -13.86 -19.63 -5.91
CA LEU A 53 -14.57 -20.76 -5.30
C LEU A 53 -15.56 -20.38 -4.20
N SER A 54 -15.34 -19.28 -3.49
CA SER A 54 -16.14 -18.94 -2.29
C SER A 54 -16.51 -17.47 -2.20
N GLU A 55 -16.23 -16.70 -3.25
CA GLU A 55 -16.52 -15.26 -3.35
C GLU A 55 -15.92 -14.45 -2.18
N GLY A 56 -14.84 -14.97 -1.58
CA GLY A 56 -14.14 -14.32 -0.48
C GLY A 56 -13.31 -13.14 -0.99
N ALA A 57 -13.12 -12.13 -0.13
CA ALA A 57 -12.37 -10.94 -0.53
C ALA A 57 -10.85 -11.18 -0.60
N CYS A 58 -10.21 -10.68 -1.65
CA CYS A 58 -8.78 -10.90 -1.94
C CYS A 58 -7.89 -9.69 -1.61
N PHE A 59 -8.23 -8.93 -0.56
CA PHE A 59 -7.58 -7.63 -0.29
C PHE A 59 -6.20 -7.69 0.38
N ASN A 60 -5.75 -8.87 0.83
CA ASN A 60 -4.51 -9.00 1.61
C ASN A 60 -3.26 -9.22 0.75
N ASP A 61 -3.42 -9.48 -0.55
CA ASP A 61 -2.32 -9.64 -1.49
C ASP A 61 -2.47 -8.65 -2.64
N ALA A 62 -1.43 -7.86 -2.85
CA ALA A 62 -1.38 -6.84 -3.89
C ALA A 62 0.07 -6.73 -4.40
N ARG A 63 0.24 -6.88 -5.71
CA ARG A 63 1.50 -6.54 -6.36
C ARG A 63 1.62 -5.02 -6.42
N VAL A 64 2.77 -4.52 -6.00
CA VAL A 64 3.06 -3.09 -5.92
C VAL A 64 4.51 -2.83 -6.26
N GLU A 65 4.77 -1.62 -6.72
CA GLU A 65 6.11 -1.05 -6.82
C GLU A 65 6.34 -0.06 -5.68
N VAL A 66 7.60 0.17 -5.34
CA VAL A 66 8.01 1.12 -4.31
C VAL A 66 9.14 2.02 -4.76
N ALA A 67 9.14 3.25 -4.26
CA ALA A 67 10.19 4.23 -4.50
C ALA A 67 10.28 5.21 -3.32
N PRO A 68 11.43 5.88 -3.14
CA PRO A 68 11.48 7.09 -2.33
C PRO A 68 10.35 8.03 -2.73
N LEU A 69 9.71 8.65 -1.74
CA LEU A 69 8.88 9.80 -2.03
C LEU A 69 9.89 10.92 -2.26
N ASP A 70 9.89 11.55 -3.44
CA ASP A 70 10.82 12.65 -3.71
C ASP A 70 10.74 13.65 -2.56
N ALA A 71 11.92 14.12 -2.11
CA ALA A 71 11.94 15.19 -1.13
C ALA A 71 11.17 16.37 -1.74
N LEU A 72 10.19 16.91 -1.02
CA LEU A 72 9.65 18.23 -1.34
C LEU A 72 10.86 19.16 -1.53
N PRO A 73 10.91 20.00 -2.58
CA PRO A 73 11.96 21.01 -2.68
C PRO A 73 11.93 21.86 -1.41
N GLY A 74 12.94 21.76 -0.54
CA GLY A 74 13.07 22.59 0.67
C GLY A 74 13.30 21.91 2.02
N THR A 75 13.64 20.62 2.09
CA THR A 75 14.35 20.05 3.26
C THR A 75 15.86 20.08 3.07
#